data_AF-A0A6N6PW88-F1
#
_entry.id   AF-A0A6N6PW88-F1
#
_cell.length_a   1.000
_cell.length_b   1.000
_cell.length_c   1.000
_cell.angle_alpha   90.00
_cell.angle_beta   90.00
_cell.angle_gamma   90.00
#
_symmetry.space_group_name_H-M   'P 1'
#
loop_
_entity.id
_entity.type
_entity.pdbx_description
1 polymer ?
#
loop_
_entity_poly.entity_id
_entity_poly.type
_entity_poly.pdbx_seq_one_letter_code
_entity_poly.pdbx_strand_id
1 'polypeptide(L)'
;ARMPGAEKDTPAMVALGKRLYFEKRLSANDSQSCNSCHAVDRGLGGVDNEPTSPGAFGKRGGRNSPTTLNAGFHIAQFWDGRAEDLKAQAKGPILNPIEMAMPDEKAVLAKIGAIKSYRRDFQKAFPGDNSLTYDNLALAIAAFERTLVTHDRFDDFLKGNDRALSDAELKGLRTFLTVGCTTCHNGPLVGGNGFRKVGAVNPYENTKDRGRVAVTKEEEDDLLFKVPSLRNIAVTAPYFHDGSQATLHDTVRKMGWLQLGLKLEPAQVESIATFLGALTDKGRAPKKSASTGGSTGGMP
;
A
#
# COMPACT_ATOMS: atom_id res chain seq x y z
N ALA A 1 -3.31 -15.38 5.74
CA ALA A 1 -2.91 -15.94 4.43
C ALA A 1 -1.41 -15.73 4.25
N ARG A 2 -0.73 -16.58 3.47
CA ARG A 2 0.69 -16.39 3.11
C ARG A 2 0.75 -15.72 1.74
N MET A 3 1.54 -14.66 1.58
CA MET A 3 1.69 -13.97 0.28
C MET A 3 2.41 -14.86 -0.74
N PRO A 4 2.03 -14.82 -2.03
CA PRO A 4 2.79 -15.46 -3.09
C PRO A 4 4.28 -15.10 -3.04
N GLY A 5 5.14 -16.09 -3.27
CA GLY A 5 6.59 -15.94 -3.23
C GLY A 5 7.20 -16.03 -1.82
N ALA A 6 6.38 -16.13 -0.77
CA ALA A 6 6.88 -16.29 0.58
C ALA A 6 7.36 -17.71 0.89
N GLU A 7 7.11 -18.69 0.03
CA GLU A 7 7.35 -20.13 0.27
C GLU A 7 8.80 -20.42 0.68
N LYS A 8 9.73 -19.66 0.11
CA LYS A 8 11.18 -19.80 0.32
C LYS A 8 11.75 -18.80 1.34
N ASP A 9 10.91 -17.95 1.94
CA ASP A 9 11.39 -16.98 2.93
C ASP A 9 11.80 -17.66 4.23
N THR A 10 13.03 -17.40 4.65
CA THR A 10 13.55 -17.84 5.95
C THR A 10 13.44 -16.72 6.99
N PRO A 11 13.41 -17.05 8.30
CA PRO A 11 13.46 -16.04 9.36
C PRO A 11 14.68 -15.11 9.25
N ALA A 12 15.81 -15.60 8.74
CA ALA A 12 17.01 -14.79 8.52
C ALA A 12 16.83 -13.77 7.39
N MET A 13 16.18 -14.16 6.28
CA MET A 13 15.84 -13.25 5.18
C MET A 13 14.87 -12.16 5.64
N VAL A 14 13.81 -12.54 6.37
CA VAL A 14 12.84 -11.58 6.93
C VAL A 14 13.51 -10.60 7.89
N ALA A 15 14.39 -11.08 8.77
CA ALA A 15 15.11 -10.22 9.72
C ALA A 15 16.07 -9.24 9.03
N LEU A 16 16.78 -9.70 7.99
CA LEU A 16 17.63 -8.84 7.15
C LEU A 16 16.79 -7.81 6.40
N GLY A 17 15.70 -8.25 5.76
CA GLY A 17 14.75 -7.41 5.05
C GLY A 17 14.19 -6.30 5.92
N LYS A 18 13.77 -6.65 7.14
CA LYS A 18 13.28 -5.67 8.12
C LYS A 18 14.34 -4.64 8.44
N ARG A 19 15.62 -5.02 8.56
CA ARG A 19 16.68 -4.04 8.80
C ARG A 19 16.89 -3.12 7.59
N LEU A 20 16.92 -3.68 6.39
CA LEU A 20 17.07 -2.93 5.15
C LEU A 20 15.90 -1.97 4.90
N TYR A 21 14.66 -2.37 5.18
CA TYR A 21 13.47 -1.54 5.02
C TYR A 21 13.53 -0.23 5.83
N PHE A 22 14.24 -0.24 6.96
CA PHE A 22 14.45 0.91 7.84
C PHE A 22 15.86 1.52 7.68
N GLU A 23 16.69 1.02 6.77
CA GLU A 23 18.08 1.45 6.60
C GLU A 23 18.15 2.72 5.76
N LYS A 24 18.45 3.84 6.41
CA LYS A 24 18.59 5.12 5.71
C LYS A 24 19.82 5.19 4.82
N ARG A 25 20.85 4.38 5.09
CA ARG A 25 22.07 4.33 4.27
C ARG A 25 21.84 3.78 2.87
N LEU A 26 20.66 3.23 2.58
CA LEU A 26 20.26 2.88 1.23
C LEU A 26 19.94 4.11 0.37
N SER A 27 19.81 5.32 0.92
CA SER A 27 19.74 6.55 0.14
C SER A 27 21.11 7.21 -0.03
N ALA A 28 21.27 8.00 -1.08
CA ALA A 28 22.53 8.68 -1.42
C ALA A 28 23.09 9.52 -0.26
N ASN A 29 22.21 10.16 0.49
CA ASN A 29 22.56 11.09 1.57
C ASN A 29 22.22 10.58 2.99
N ASP A 30 22.02 9.27 3.17
CA ASP A 30 21.77 8.64 4.48
C ASP A 30 20.51 9.15 5.22
N SER A 31 19.54 9.72 4.50
CA SER A 31 18.36 10.35 5.10
C SER A 31 17.06 9.56 4.94
N GLN A 32 16.98 8.67 3.95
CA GLN A 32 15.74 8.04 3.52
C GLN A 32 15.81 6.51 3.48
N SER A 33 14.74 5.87 3.94
CA SER A 33 14.54 4.41 3.91
C SER A 33 13.16 4.11 3.30
N CYS A 34 12.84 2.84 3.06
CA CYS A 34 11.49 2.44 2.62
C CYS A 34 10.41 2.97 3.60
N ASN A 35 10.68 2.87 4.90
CA ASN A 35 9.77 3.34 5.95
C ASN A 35 9.58 4.88 5.98
N SER A 36 10.39 5.65 5.26
CA SER A 36 10.20 7.10 5.16
C SER A 36 8.92 7.45 4.37
N CYS A 37 8.63 6.70 3.30
CA CYS A 37 7.44 6.90 2.45
C CYS A 37 6.35 5.86 2.74
N HIS A 38 6.73 4.70 3.28
CA HIS A 38 5.84 3.58 3.57
C HIS A 38 5.89 3.23 5.07
N ALA A 39 5.44 4.15 5.93
CA ALA A 39 5.63 4.00 7.37
C ALA A 39 4.77 2.89 7.98
N VAL A 40 5.40 1.82 8.48
CA VAL A 40 4.70 0.65 9.08
C VAL A 40 4.78 0.60 10.61
N ASP A 41 5.64 1.41 11.24
CA ASP A 41 5.99 1.36 12.67
C ASP A 41 5.27 2.39 13.56
N ARG A 42 4.66 3.43 12.99
CA ARG A 42 4.04 4.55 13.74
C ARG A 42 2.52 4.49 13.85
N GLY A 43 1.93 3.29 13.69
CA GLY A 43 0.48 3.13 13.60
C GLY A 43 -0.14 3.65 12.28
N LEU A 44 0.68 4.16 11.36
CA LEU A 44 0.24 4.67 10.05
C LEU A 44 -0.16 3.54 9.10
N GLY A 45 -0.89 3.85 8.02
CA GLY A 45 -1.40 2.89 7.05
C GLY A 45 -0.36 2.23 6.13
N GLY A 46 0.94 2.26 6.45
CA GLY A 46 2.01 1.84 5.52
C GLY A 46 2.31 2.88 4.44
N VAL A 47 2.02 4.15 4.71
CA VAL A 47 2.19 5.33 3.83
C VAL A 47 2.72 6.52 4.65
N ASP A 48 3.10 7.60 3.98
CA ASP A 48 3.54 8.87 4.58
C ASP A 48 2.41 9.90 4.76
N ASN A 49 1.23 9.61 4.23
CA ASN A 49 0.07 10.51 4.21
C ASN A 49 0.32 11.85 3.50
N GLU A 50 1.19 11.86 2.50
CA GLU A 50 1.44 13.02 1.64
C GLU A 50 0.86 12.84 0.22
N PRO A 51 0.51 13.91 -0.51
CA PRO A 51 0.04 13.79 -1.89
C PRO A 51 1.01 13.04 -2.80
N THR A 52 2.29 13.40 -2.72
CA THR A 52 3.41 12.68 -3.36
C THR A 52 4.61 12.69 -2.41
N SER A 53 5.46 11.68 -2.41
CA SER A 53 6.51 11.62 -1.38
C SER A 53 7.73 12.49 -1.70
N PRO A 54 8.36 13.14 -0.70
CA PRO A 54 9.67 13.73 -0.85
C PRO A 54 10.75 12.64 -0.95
N GLY A 55 11.69 12.81 -1.87
CA GLY A 55 12.89 11.98 -1.97
C GLY A 55 14.01 12.42 -1.02
N ALA A 56 15.14 11.74 -1.14
CA ALA A 56 16.36 11.96 -0.35
C ALA A 56 16.80 13.43 -0.34
N PHE A 57 16.68 14.13 -1.48
CA PHE A 57 17.06 15.54 -1.64
C PHE A 57 15.86 16.50 -1.62
N GLY A 58 14.70 16.08 -1.09
CA GLY A 58 13.51 16.91 -0.93
C GLY A 58 12.68 17.13 -2.21
N LYS A 59 13.16 16.71 -3.38
CA LYS A 59 12.35 16.68 -4.61
C LYS A 59 11.19 15.70 -4.44
N ARG A 60 9.98 16.11 -4.82
CA ARG A 60 8.79 15.26 -4.69
C ARG A 60 8.58 14.40 -5.93
N GLY A 61 8.14 13.16 -5.73
CA GLY A 61 7.72 12.27 -6.81
C GLY A 61 6.47 12.77 -7.53
N GLY A 62 6.14 12.09 -8.64
CA GLY A 62 4.95 12.38 -9.45
C GLY A 62 3.69 11.60 -9.04
N ARG A 63 3.80 10.66 -8.10
CA ARG A 63 2.69 9.81 -7.64
C ARG A 63 2.63 9.72 -6.12
N ASN A 64 1.43 9.47 -5.60
CA ASN A 64 1.19 9.09 -4.22
C ASN A 64 1.80 7.72 -3.93
N SER A 65 2.43 7.58 -2.77
CA SER A 65 3.04 6.32 -2.32
C SER A 65 1.98 5.36 -1.80
N PRO A 66 1.68 4.26 -2.50
CA PRO A 66 0.68 3.30 -2.03
C PRO A 66 1.20 2.54 -0.80
N THR A 67 0.29 1.93 -0.04
CA THR A 67 0.68 1.11 1.11
C THR A 67 1.48 -0.13 0.71
N THR A 68 2.50 -0.48 1.50
CA THR A 68 3.20 -1.78 1.41
C THR A 68 2.45 -2.89 2.14
N LEU A 69 1.45 -2.56 2.96
CA LEU A 69 0.62 -3.53 3.65
C LEU A 69 -0.20 -4.34 2.62
N ASN A 70 -0.12 -5.66 2.70
CA ASN A 70 -0.74 -6.61 1.75
C ASN A 70 -0.22 -6.53 0.30
N ALA A 71 0.82 -5.75 0.01
CA ALA A 71 1.21 -5.44 -1.37
C ALA A 71 1.68 -6.67 -2.18
N GLY A 72 2.24 -7.69 -1.50
CA GLY A 72 2.65 -8.93 -2.16
C GLY A 72 1.50 -9.81 -2.65
N PHE A 73 0.24 -9.49 -2.33
CA PHE A 73 -0.94 -10.14 -2.93
C PHE A 73 -1.40 -9.49 -4.23
N HIS A 74 -0.84 -8.34 -4.63
CA HIS A 74 -1.20 -7.68 -5.89
C HIS A 74 -0.71 -8.46 -7.11
N ILE A 75 -1.42 -8.34 -8.23
CA ILE A 75 -1.01 -8.95 -9.52
C ILE A 75 0.27 -8.36 -10.12
N ALA A 76 0.63 -7.15 -9.70
CA ALA A 76 1.81 -6.40 -10.08
C ALA A 76 2.02 -5.25 -9.08
N GLN A 77 3.20 -4.65 -9.07
CA GLN A 77 3.57 -3.54 -8.20
C GLN A 77 3.60 -2.20 -8.94
N PHE A 78 3.56 -1.10 -8.17
CA PHE A 78 3.32 0.28 -8.64
C PHE A 78 1.92 0.51 -9.24
N TRP A 79 1.58 1.78 -9.44
CA TRP A 79 0.31 2.22 -10.02
C TRP A 79 0.12 1.79 -11.48
N ASP A 80 1.20 1.68 -12.25
CA ASP A 80 1.20 1.27 -13.67
C ASP A 80 1.47 -0.24 -13.86
N GLY A 81 1.79 -0.97 -12.79
CA GLY A 81 2.07 -2.40 -12.85
C GLY A 81 3.41 -2.73 -13.52
N ARG A 82 4.38 -1.81 -13.53
CA ARG A 82 5.67 -2.01 -14.24
C ARG A 82 6.62 -3.03 -13.61
N ALA A 83 6.34 -3.48 -12.39
CA ALA A 83 7.12 -4.52 -11.71
C ALA A 83 6.21 -5.71 -11.41
N GLU A 84 6.67 -6.91 -11.75
CA GLU A 84 5.89 -8.15 -11.62
C GLU A 84 5.63 -8.54 -10.16
N ASP A 85 6.58 -8.29 -9.26
CA ASP A 85 6.49 -8.67 -7.85
C ASP A 85 7.24 -7.69 -6.93
N LEU A 86 7.22 -7.97 -5.62
CA LEU A 86 7.91 -7.15 -4.61
C LEU A 86 9.43 -7.13 -4.79
N LYS A 87 10.03 -8.23 -5.25
CA LYS A 87 11.49 -8.29 -5.46
C LYS A 87 11.90 -7.35 -6.59
N ALA A 88 11.18 -7.36 -7.72
CA ALA A 88 11.40 -6.45 -8.83
C ALA A 88 11.13 -5.00 -8.40
N GLN A 89 10.07 -4.75 -7.62
CA GLN A 89 9.73 -3.42 -7.10
C GLN A 89 10.85 -2.84 -6.23
N ALA A 90 11.38 -3.61 -5.27
CA ALA A 90 12.33 -3.13 -4.27
C ALA A 90 13.66 -2.62 -4.89
N LYS A 91 13.99 -3.03 -6.11
CA LYS A 91 15.16 -2.55 -6.86
C LYS A 91 15.01 -1.12 -7.37
N GLY A 92 13.78 -0.66 -7.62
CA GLY A 92 13.50 0.63 -8.25
C GLY A 92 13.80 1.85 -7.36
N PRO A 93 13.19 1.94 -6.17
CA PRO A 93 13.29 3.13 -5.30
C PRO A 93 14.72 3.54 -4.93
N ILE A 94 15.57 2.53 -4.69
CA ILE A 94 16.96 2.74 -4.28
C ILE A 94 17.73 3.55 -5.34
N LEU A 95 17.50 3.28 -6.63
CA LEU A 95 18.20 3.91 -7.75
C LEU A 95 17.44 5.11 -8.34
N ASN A 96 16.16 5.29 -8.00
CA ASN A 96 15.37 6.39 -8.54
C ASN A 96 15.90 7.74 -8.03
N PRO A 97 16.30 8.68 -8.92
CA PRO A 97 16.91 9.96 -8.53
C PRO A 97 15.97 10.91 -7.77
N ILE A 98 14.66 10.67 -7.79
CA ILE A 98 13.66 11.46 -7.06
C ILE A 98 13.20 10.72 -5.79
N GLU A 99 13.68 9.51 -5.55
CA GLU A 99 13.45 8.74 -4.31
C GLU A 99 14.77 8.65 -3.54
N MET A 100 15.42 7.48 -3.49
CA MET A 100 16.62 7.26 -2.66
C MET A 100 17.93 7.63 -3.37
N ALA A 101 17.90 7.78 -4.70
CA ALA A 101 18.93 8.42 -5.52
C ALA A 101 20.34 7.82 -5.48
N MET A 102 20.50 6.53 -5.15
CA MET A 102 21.78 5.86 -5.32
C MET A 102 22.15 5.78 -6.81
N PRO A 103 23.42 6.00 -7.17
CA PRO A 103 23.81 6.12 -8.58
C PRO A 103 23.72 4.81 -9.36
N ASP A 104 24.06 3.69 -8.72
CA ASP A 104 24.01 2.35 -9.30
C ASP A 104 24.03 1.26 -8.20
N GLU A 105 23.79 0.01 -8.60
CA GLU A 105 23.79 -1.15 -7.70
C GLU A 105 25.14 -1.36 -7.00
N LYS A 106 26.25 -1.06 -7.68
CA LYS A 106 27.61 -1.26 -7.14
C LYS A 106 27.84 -0.31 -5.96
N ALA A 107 27.40 0.94 -6.05
CA ALA A 107 27.47 1.91 -4.97
C ALA A 107 26.64 1.48 -3.75
N VAL A 108 25.45 0.91 -3.98
CA VAL A 108 24.61 0.35 -2.90
C VAL A 108 25.34 -0.78 -2.17
N LEU A 109 25.88 -1.75 -2.93
CA LEU A 109 26.56 -2.90 -2.35
C LEU A 109 27.87 -2.51 -1.66
N ALA A 110 28.63 -1.55 -2.20
CA ALA A 110 29.82 -1.03 -1.54
C ALA A 110 29.49 -0.39 -0.18
N LYS A 111 28.42 0.42 -0.14
CA LYS A 111 27.98 1.14 1.06
C LYS A 111 27.47 0.19 2.14
N ILE A 112 26.62 -0.77 1.79
CA ILE A 112 26.11 -1.78 2.73
C ILE A 112 27.21 -2.78 3.13
N GLY A 113 28.06 -3.19 2.19
CA GLY A 113 29.17 -4.12 2.42
C GLY A 113 30.27 -3.59 3.34
N ALA A 114 30.46 -2.27 3.40
CA ALA A 114 31.37 -1.63 4.35
C ALA A 114 30.96 -1.89 5.82
N ILE A 115 29.70 -2.19 6.07
CA ILE A 115 29.15 -2.40 7.41
C ILE A 115 29.29 -3.89 7.79
N LYS A 116 30.17 -4.18 8.77
CA LYS A 116 30.48 -5.56 9.21
C LYS A 116 29.24 -6.38 9.59
N SER A 117 28.26 -5.76 10.26
CA SER A 117 27.03 -6.47 10.65
C SER A 117 26.24 -6.95 9.43
N TYR A 118 26.03 -6.10 8.41
CA TYR A 118 25.30 -6.50 7.21
C TYR A 118 25.97 -7.66 6.48
N ARG A 119 27.30 -7.67 6.33
CA ARG A 119 28.00 -8.83 5.72
C ARG A 119 27.64 -10.15 6.41
N ARG A 120 27.63 -10.17 7.75
CA ARG A 120 27.22 -11.35 8.52
C ARG A 120 25.74 -11.68 8.32
N ASP A 121 24.87 -10.66 8.31
CA ASP A 121 23.43 -10.87 8.17
C ASP A 121 23.06 -11.40 6.79
N PHE A 122 23.72 -10.93 5.72
CA PHE A 122 23.61 -11.46 4.36
C PHE A 122 24.09 -12.91 4.30
N GLN A 123 25.24 -13.24 4.88
CA GLN A 123 25.73 -14.62 4.92
C GLN A 123 24.77 -15.56 5.66
N LYS A 124 24.11 -15.07 6.72
CA LYS A 124 23.10 -15.83 7.47
C LYS A 124 21.82 -16.01 6.67
N ALA A 125 21.37 -14.98 5.94
CA ALA A 125 20.14 -15.01 5.16
C ALA A 125 20.28 -15.80 3.86
N PHE A 126 21.46 -15.78 3.23
CA PHE A 126 21.77 -16.41 1.96
C PHE A 126 23.09 -17.20 2.07
N PRO A 127 23.05 -18.43 2.64
CA PRO A 127 24.24 -19.26 2.76
C PRO A 127 24.81 -19.62 1.38
N GLY A 128 26.11 -19.40 1.19
CA GLY A 128 26.83 -19.67 -0.05
C GLY A 128 27.93 -18.65 -0.30
N ASP A 129 28.63 -18.81 -1.42
CA ASP A 129 29.58 -17.80 -1.91
C ASP A 129 28.80 -16.62 -2.51
N ASN A 130 29.27 -15.40 -2.28
CA ASN A 130 28.67 -14.16 -2.78
C ASN A 130 27.23 -13.88 -2.26
N SER A 131 27.04 -13.89 -0.94
CA SER A 131 25.74 -13.61 -0.31
C SER A 131 25.24 -12.16 -0.45
N LEU A 132 26.16 -11.18 -0.56
CA LEU A 132 25.84 -9.76 -0.71
C LEU A 132 25.71 -9.39 -2.20
N THR A 133 24.51 -9.56 -2.74
CA THR A 133 24.15 -9.12 -4.10
C THR A 133 22.95 -8.19 -4.06
N TYR A 134 22.74 -7.41 -5.12
CA TYR A 134 21.59 -6.52 -5.21
C TYR A 134 20.27 -7.30 -5.31
N ASP A 135 20.29 -8.47 -5.95
CA ASP A 135 19.18 -9.42 -5.96
C ASP A 135 18.83 -9.94 -4.56
N ASN A 136 19.83 -10.32 -3.76
CA ASN A 136 19.61 -10.79 -2.40
C ASN A 136 19.13 -9.67 -1.47
N LEU A 137 19.59 -8.43 -1.70
CA LEU A 137 19.11 -7.24 -1.00
C LEU A 137 17.62 -7.03 -1.27
N ALA A 138 17.22 -7.01 -2.54
CA ALA A 138 15.82 -6.86 -2.95
C ALA A 138 14.96 -8.04 -2.46
N LEU A 139 15.47 -9.27 -2.53
CA LEU A 139 14.78 -10.46 -2.07
C LEU A 139 14.57 -10.45 -0.55
N ALA A 140 15.54 -9.96 0.23
CA ALA A 140 15.39 -9.80 1.68
C ALA A 140 14.31 -8.75 2.01
N ILE A 141 14.32 -7.58 1.37
CA ILE A 141 13.28 -6.56 1.54
C ILE A 141 11.89 -7.15 1.23
N ALA A 142 11.76 -7.81 0.08
CA ALA A 142 10.51 -8.47 -0.32
C ALA A 142 10.07 -9.54 0.69
N ALA A 143 11.00 -10.30 1.28
CA ALA A 143 10.68 -11.28 2.32
C ALA A 143 10.08 -10.63 3.57
N PHE A 144 10.60 -9.46 3.98
CA PHE A 144 9.99 -8.68 5.06
C PHE A 144 8.61 -8.13 4.66
N GLU A 145 8.47 -7.56 3.47
CA GLU A 145 7.20 -7.03 2.99
C GLU A 145 6.11 -8.11 2.90
N ARG A 146 6.47 -9.35 2.57
CA ARG A 146 5.53 -10.49 2.59
C ARG A 146 5.01 -10.87 3.98
N THR A 147 5.62 -10.33 5.04
CA THR A 147 5.10 -10.43 6.42
C THR A 147 4.14 -9.32 6.80
N LEU A 148 4.05 -8.24 5.99
CA LEU A 148 3.16 -7.09 6.22
C LEU A 148 1.72 -7.41 5.82
N VAL A 149 1.19 -8.52 6.32
CA VAL A 149 -0.20 -8.94 6.16
C VAL A 149 -1.04 -8.31 7.26
N THR A 150 -2.14 -7.65 6.90
CA THR A 150 -3.08 -7.10 7.88
C THR A 150 -4.30 -8.00 8.07
N HIS A 151 -5.01 -7.82 9.18
CA HIS A 151 -6.26 -8.51 9.46
C HIS A 151 -7.29 -7.51 9.99
N ASP A 152 -8.39 -7.35 9.25
CA ASP A 152 -9.44 -6.38 9.53
C ASP A 152 -10.76 -7.04 9.99
N ARG A 153 -11.81 -6.24 10.17
CA ARG A 153 -13.12 -6.77 10.61
C ARG A 153 -13.91 -7.41 9.48
N PHE A 154 -13.63 -7.03 8.24
CA PHE A 154 -14.23 -7.68 7.08
C PHE A 154 -13.68 -9.11 6.92
N ASP A 155 -12.41 -9.36 7.26
CA ASP A 155 -11.86 -10.72 7.32
C ASP A 155 -12.58 -11.63 8.32
N ASP A 156 -12.92 -11.11 9.51
CA ASP A 156 -13.69 -11.87 10.50
C ASP A 156 -15.10 -12.18 9.97
N PHE A 157 -15.74 -11.19 9.35
CA PHE A 157 -17.06 -11.35 8.75
C PHE A 157 -17.07 -12.43 7.68
N LEU A 158 -16.11 -12.39 6.76
CA LEU A 158 -15.96 -13.41 5.71
C LEU A 158 -15.64 -14.82 6.26
N LYS A 159 -15.14 -14.92 7.49
CA LYS A 159 -14.90 -16.20 8.19
C LYS A 159 -16.11 -16.68 9.01
N GLY A 160 -17.26 -16.02 8.89
CA GLY A 160 -18.52 -16.42 9.52
C GLY A 160 -18.83 -15.74 10.84
N ASN A 161 -18.07 -14.71 11.24
CA ASN A 161 -18.46 -13.87 12.38
C ASN A 161 -19.39 -12.75 11.91
N ASP A 162 -20.69 -13.04 11.82
CA ASP A 162 -21.71 -12.09 11.37
C ASP A 162 -21.78 -10.81 12.22
N ARG A 163 -21.26 -10.85 13.46
CA ARG A 163 -21.21 -9.70 14.38
C ARG A 163 -19.94 -8.87 14.25
N ALA A 164 -19.02 -9.22 13.35
CA ALA A 164 -17.78 -8.46 13.16
C ALA A 164 -18.03 -7.08 12.53
N LEU A 165 -19.08 -6.98 11.70
CA LEU A 165 -19.56 -5.72 11.14
C LEU A 165 -20.80 -5.26 11.90
N SER A 166 -20.89 -3.95 12.11
CA SER A 166 -22.12 -3.30 12.59
C SER A 166 -23.17 -3.24 11.49
N ASP A 167 -24.43 -2.97 11.86
CA ASP A 167 -25.53 -2.81 10.89
C ASP A 167 -25.25 -1.70 9.86
N ALA A 168 -24.58 -0.62 10.28
CA ALA A 168 -24.18 0.47 9.40
C ALA A 168 -23.12 0.01 8.37
N GLU A 169 -22.15 -0.81 8.79
CA GLU A 169 -21.13 -1.37 7.91
C GLU A 169 -21.70 -2.43 6.97
N LEU A 170 -22.66 -3.24 7.43
CA LEU A 170 -23.40 -4.19 6.59
C LEU A 170 -24.24 -3.45 5.53
N LYS A 171 -24.91 -2.36 5.91
CA LYS A 171 -25.58 -1.46 4.96
C LYS A 171 -24.58 -0.88 3.95
N GLY A 172 -23.40 -0.48 4.41
CA GLY A 172 -22.30 0.00 3.58
C GLY A 172 -21.82 -1.02 2.56
N LEU A 173 -21.56 -2.24 3.01
CA LEU A 173 -21.18 -3.36 2.17
C LEU A 173 -22.25 -3.64 1.11
N ARG A 174 -23.53 -3.70 1.50
CA ARG A 174 -24.64 -3.86 0.55
C ARG A 174 -24.65 -2.72 -0.46
N THR A 175 -24.48 -1.48 -0.02
CA THR A 175 -24.45 -0.31 -0.92
C THR A 175 -23.32 -0.43 -1.94
N PHE A 176 -22.10 -0.74 -1.47
CA PHE A 176 -20.91 -0.94 -2.29
C PHE A 176 -21.10 -2.03 -3.36
N LEU A 177 -21.73 -3.15 -2.98
CA LEU A 177 -22.08 -4.24 -3.89
C LEU A 177 -23.11 -3.78 -4.94
N THR A 178 -24.22 -3.19 -4.50
CA THR A 178 -25.34 -2.83 -5.39
C THR A 178 -25.03 -1.70 -6.36
N VAL A 179 -24.16 -0.75 -5.97
CA VAL A 179 -23.72 0.35 -6.84
C VAL A 179 -22.77 -0.16 -7.93
N GLY A 180 -22.14 -1.32 -7.74
CA GLY A 180 -21.28 -1.96 -8.74
C GLY A 180 -19.78 -1.73 -8.54
N CYS A 181 -19.35 -1.28 -7.36
CA CYS A 181 -17.93 -1.06 -7.06
C CYS A 181 -17.09 -2.36 -7.19
N THR A 182 -17.72 -3.51 -6.93
CA THR A 182 -17.08 -4.84 -7.04
C THR A 182 -16.74 -5.27 -8.46
N THR A 183 -17.20 -4.55 -9.50
CA THR A 183 -16.75 -4.78 -10.88
C THR A 183 -15.22 -4.63 -11.01
N CYS A 184 -14.62 -3.78 -10.19
CA CYS A 184 -13.18 -3.54 -10.15
C CYS A 184 -12.56 -3.91 -8.80
N HIS A 185 -13.26 -3.60 -7.69
CA HIS A 185 -12.75 -3.79 -6.34
C HIS A 185 -13.32 -5.07 -5.72
N ASN A 186 -12.71 -6.20 -6.06
CA ASN A 186 -13.14 -7.53 -5.62
C ASN A 186 -11.96 -8.40 -5.16
N GLY A 187 -12.26 -9.65 -4.80
CA GLY A 187 -11.29 -10.61 -4.31
C GLY A 187 -10.76 -10.27 -2.91
N PRO A 188 -9.73 -11.00 -2.45
CA PRO A 188 -9.24 -10.89 -1.09
C PRO A 188 -8.78 -9.49 -0.69
N LEU A 189 -8.33 -8.64 -1.62
CA LEU A 189 -7.87 -7.28 -1.29
C LEU A 189 -8.89 -6.18 -1.61
N VAL A 190 -10.09 -6.57 -2.08
CA VAL A 190 -11.10 -5.62 -2.57
C VAL A 190 -10.49 -4.69 -3.63
N GLY A 191 -9.76 -5.28 -4.59
CA GLY A 191 -8.90 -4.60 -5.56
C GLY A 191 -7.55 -5.29 -5.74
N GLY A 192 -6.58 -4.62 -6.36
CA GLY A 192 -5.21 -5.13 -6.52
C GLY A 192 -5.03 -6.22 -7.58
N ASN A 193 -6.08 -6.56 -8.32
CA ASN A 193 -6.15 -7.76 -9.17
C ASN A 193 -6.33 -7.49 -10.67
N GLY A 194 -6.25 -6.23 -11.11
CA GLY A 194 -6.42 -5.88 -12.51
C GLY A 194 -6.06 -4.43 -12.82
N PHE A 195 -6.08 -4.10 -14.10
CA PHE A 195 -5.94 -2.74 -14.61
C PHE A 195 -7.28 -2.21 -15.10
N ARG A 196 -7.57 -0.94 -14.84
CA ARG A 196 -8.80 -0.27 -15.27
C ARG A 196 -8.51 1.17 -15.67
N LYS A 197 -9.28 1.65 -16.65
CA LYS A 197 -9.22 3.03 -17.09
C LYS A 197 -9.81 3.91 -16.01
N VAL A 198 -9.10 4.95 -15.60
CA VAL A 198 -9.68 5.99 -14.77
C VAL A 198 -10.45 6.94 -15.69
N GLY A 199 -11.72 7.17 -15.37
CA GLY A 199 -12.65 7.90 -16.23
C GLY A 199 -13.23 7.03 -17.34
N ALA A 200 -13.65 5.81 -16.99
CA ALA A 200 -14.24 4.87 -17.96
C ALA A 200 -15.60 5.33 -18.51
N VAL A 201 -16.37 6.09 -17.71
CA VAL A 201 -17.69 6.61 -18.10
C VAL A 201 -17.64 8.12 -18.27
N ASN A 202 -17.07 8.84 -17.30
CA ASN A 202 -16.87 10.29 -17.39
C ASN A 202 -15.38 10.63 -17.39
N PRO A 203 -14.93 11.65 -18.15
CA PRO A 203 -13.51 11.99 -18.24
C PRO A 203 -12.87 12.30 -16.90
N TYR A 204 -11.66 11.79 -16.68
CA TYR A 204 -10.81 12.16 -15.57
C TYR A 204 -10.03 13.44 -15.90
N GLU A 205 -9.97 14.39 -14.97
CA GLU A 205 -9.37 15.70 -15.22
C GLU A 205 -7.84 15.67 -15.29
N ASN A 206 -7.19 14.75 -14.56
CA ASN A 206 -5.74 14.60 -14.62
C ASN A 206 -5.36 13.54 -15.67
N THR A 207 -5.05 14.01 -16.87
CA THR A 207 -4.56 13.19 -17.97
C THR A 207 -3.04 13.30 -18.18
N LYS A 208 -2.33 14.02 -17.30
CA LYS A 208 -0.87 14.19 -17.41
C LYS A 208 -0.14 12.88 -17.09
N ASP A 209 -0.59 12.17 -16.07
CA ASP A 209 -0.15 10.82 -15.80
C ASP A 209 -0.99 9.84 -16.62
N ARG A 210 -0.40 9.31 -17.68
CA ARG A 210 -1.08 8.39 -18.60
C ARG A 210 -1.12 6.94 -18.08
N GLY A 211 -0.54 6.66 -16.91
CA GLY A 211 -0.60 5.33 -16.30
C GLY A 211 0.20 4.27 -17.05
N ARG A 212 -0.46 3.16 -17.38
CA ARG A 212 0.17 1.94 -17.90
C ARG A 212 0.74 2.07 -19.32
N VAL A 213 0.19 2.92 -20.18
CA VAL A 213 0.76 3.18 -21.52
C VAL A 213 2.23 3.63 -21.46
N ALA A 214 2.65 4.27 -20.37
CA ALA A 214 4.06 4.63 -20.19
C ALA A 214 4.98 3.40 -20.11
N VAL A 215 4.44 2.24 -19.73
CA VAL A 215 5.12 0.96 -19.63
C VAL A 215 4.97 0.16 -20.93
N THR A 216 3.75 -0.03 -21.39
CA THR A 216 3.44 -0.95 -22.50
C THR A 216 3.60 -0.33 -23.88
N LYS A 217 3.49 1.00 -23.98
CA LYS A 217 3.49 1.79 -25.23
C LYS A 217 2.27 1.56 -26.12
N GLU A 218 1.28 0.81 -25.64
CA GLU A 218 0.02 0.55 -26.35
C GLU A 218 -1.01 1.62 -25.99
N GLU A 219 -1.58 2.28 -27.00
CA GLU A 219 -2.53 3.40 -26.78
C GLU A 219 -3.83 2.95 -26.08
N GLU A 220 -4.20 1.67 -26.21
CA GLU A 220 -5.34 1.08 -25.49
C GLU A 220 -5.12 1.03 -23.96
N ASP A 221 -3.86 1.10 -23.51
CA ASP A 221 -3.50 1.16 -22.10
C ASP A 221 -3.48 2.60 -21.54
N ASP A 222 -3.93 3.59 -22.33
CA ASP A 222 -3.99 4.97 -21.90
C ASP A 222 -4.95 5.17 -20.72
N LEU A 223 -4.43 5.83 -19.67
CA LEU A 223 -5.09 6.04 -18.38
C LEU A 223 -5.52 4.74 -17.68
N LEU A 224 -4.96 3.59 -18.07
CA LEU A 224 -5.08 2.38 -17.27
C LEU A 224 -4.15 2.47 -16.06
N PHE A 225 -4.71 2.19 -14.89
CA PHE A 225 -3.97 2.03 -13.65
C PHE A 225 -4.33 0.70 -13.01
N LYS A 226 -3.39 0.14 -12.25
CA LYS A 226 -3.69 -0.98 -11.37
C LYS A 226 -4.75 -0.54 -10.37
N VAL A 227 -5.84 -1.28 -10.30
CA VAL A 227 -6.90 -1.04 -9.31
C VAL A 227 -6.27 -1.19 -7.92
N PRO A 228 -6.26 -0.16 -7.06
CA PRO A 228 -5.65 -0.26 -5.75
C PRO A 228 -6.45 -1.21 -4.85
N SER A 229 -5.76 -1.90 -3.94
CA SER A 229 -6.40 -2.55 -2.80
C SER A 229 -7.13 -1.49 -1.96
N LEU A 230 -8.34 -1.80 -1.49
CA LEU A 230 -9.06 -0.92 -0.56
C LEU A 230 -8.81 -1.29 0.91
N ARG A 231 -8.00 -2.31 1.19
CA ARG A 231 -7.56 -2.60 2.56
C ARG A 231 -6.75 -1.43 3.11
N ASN A 232 -7.07 -1.03 4.33
CA ASN A 232 -6.51 0.14 5.02
C ASN A 232 -6.81 1.48 4.37
N ILE A 233 -7.74 1.57 3.39
CA ILE A 233 -8.00 2.83 2.68
C ILE A 233 -8.30 4.00 3.62
N ALA A 234 -9.05 3.77 4.71
CA ALA A 234 -9.42 4.83 5.65
C ALA A 234 -8.22 5.47 6.40
N VAL A 235 -7.02 4.87 6.32
CA VAL A 235 -5.79 5.36 6.95
C VAL A 235 -4.67 5.64 5.96
N THR A 236 -4.98 5.71 4.66
CA THR A 236 -4.01 5.97 3.58
C THR A 236 -4.35 7.19 2.73
N ALA A 237 -5.06 8.17 3.28
CA ALA A 237 -5.25 9.46 2.62
C ALA A 237 -3.89 10.15 2.38
N PRO A 238 -3.75 11.02 1.35
CA PRO A 238 -4.76 11.33 0.33
C PRO A 238 -4.86 10.22 -0.75
N TYR A 239 -5.85 10.32 -1.62
CA TYR A 239 -6.26 9.26 -2.55
C TYR A 239 -5.96 9.61 -4.01
N PHE A 240 -6.11 8.60 -4.89
CA PHE A 240 -5.70 8.58 -6.31
C PHE A 240 -4.19 8.51 -6.50
N HIS A 241 -3.77 8.20 -7.74
CA HIS A 241 -2.35 8.00 -8.07
C HIS A 241 -1.49 9.24 -7.86
N ASP A 242 -2.08 10.43 -7.78
CA ASP A 242 -1.42 11.72 -7.59
C ASP A 242 -1.69 12.33 -6.20
N GLY A 243 -2.48 11.66 -5.36
CA GLY A 243 -2.87 12.18 -4.04
C GLY A 243 -3.76 13.42 -4.11
N SER A 244 -4.47 13.65 -5.22
CA SER A 244 -5.29 14.84 -5.43
C SER A 244 -6.57 14.90 -4.61
N GLN A 245 -7.07 13.77 -4.09
CA GLN A 245 -8.29 13.75 -3.28
C GLN A 245 -7.96 13.64 -1.79
N ALA A 246 -8.40 14.62 -1.02
CA ALA A 246 -8.10 14.70 0.41
C ALA A 246 -8.95 13.74 1.25
N THR A 247 -10.23 13.56 0.91
CA THR A 247 -11.19 12.84 1.74
C THR A 247 -11.69 11.54 1.09
N LEU A 248 -12.06 10.59 1.94
CA LEU A 248 -12.61 9.32 1.48
C LEU A 248 -13.98 9.52 0.82
N HIS A 249 -14.81 10.41 1.38
CA HIS A 249 -16.13 10.75 0.84
C HIS A 249 -16.06 11.35 -0.56
N ASP A 250 -15.15 12.30 -0.78
CA ASP A 250 -14.95 12.89 -2.12
C ASP A 250 -14.42 11.86 -3.10
N THR A 251 -13.53 10.98 -2.63
CA THR A 251 -13.01 9.84 -3.43
C THR A 251 -14.13 8.89 -3.86
N VAL A 252 -15.03 8.51 -2.95
CA VAL A 252 -16.18 7.65 -3.25
C VAL A 252 -17.12 8.34 -4.24
N ARG A 253 -17.45 9.62 -4.02
CA ARG A 253 -18.31 10.41 -4.93
C ARG A 253 -17.70 10.48 -6.33
N LYS A 254 -16.41 10.80 -6.40
CA LYS A 254 -15.68 10.92 -7.66
C LYS A 254 -15.58 9.59 -8.40
N MET A 255 -15.35 8.48 -7.69
CA MET A 255 -15.36 7.14 -8.29
C MET A 255 -16.73 6.77 -8.85
N GLY A 256 -17.82 7.08 -8.14
CA GLY A 256 -19.18 6.90 -8.65
C GLY A 256 -19.41 7.64 -9.97
N TRP A 257 -18.95 8.89 -10.05
CA TRP A 257 -19.07 9.69 -11.27
C TRP A 257 -18.18 9.17 -12.41
N LEU A 258 -16.88 9.03 -12.17
CA LEU A 258 -15.89 8.68 -13.20
C LEU A 258 -16.11 7.30 -13.80
N GLN A 259 -16.39 6.31 -12.93
CA GLN A 259 -16.37 4.90 -13.32
C GLN A 259 -17.76 4.34 -13.60
N LEU A 260 -18.80 4.93 -13.01
CA LEU A 260 -20.17 4.39 -13.08
C LEU A 260 -21.19 5.38 -13.66
N GLY A 261 -20.82 6.66 -13.85
CA GLY A 261 -21.75 7.70 -14.29
C GLY A 261 -22.79 8.09 -13.23
N LEU A 262 -22.58 7.70 -11.98
CA LEU A 262 -23.55 7.88 -10.90
C LEU A 262 -23.19 9.08 -10.04
N LYS A 263 -24.18 9.97 -9.84
CA LYS A 263 -24.13 10.97 -8.77
C LYS A 263 -24.65 10.32 -7.50
N LEU A 264 -23.74 9.80 -6.69
CA LEU A 264 -24.11 9.12 -5.44
C LEU A 264 -24.73 10.10 -4.44
N GLU A 265 -25.86 9.70 -3.87
CA GLU A 265 -26.53 10.45 -2.80
C GLU A 265 -25.63 10.52 -1.56
N PRO A 266 -25.68 11.60 -0.75
CA PRO A 266 -24.86 11.73 0.45
C PRO A 266 -24.94 10.52 1.39
N ALA A 267 -26.13 9.94 1.56
CA ALA A 267 -26.33 8.74 2.37
C ALA A 267 -25.65 7.49 1.79
N GLN A 268 -25.55 7.37 0.46
CA GLN A 268 -24.82 6.26 -0.18
C GLN A 268 -23.31 6.43 0.01
N VAL A 269 -22.80 7.66 -0.14
CA VAL A 269 -21.38 7.99 0.07
C VAL A 269 -20.99 7.66 1.52
N GLU A 270 -21.78 8.10 2.50
CA GLU A 270 -21.54 7.82 3.92
C GLU A 270 -21.57 6.31 4.22
N SER A 271 -22.57 5.61 3.68
CA SER A 271 -22.73 4.16 3.83
C SER A 271 -21.49 3.42 3.31
N ILE A 272 -21.02 3.75 2.09
CA ILE A 272 -19.82 3.16 1.51
C ILE A 272 -18.57 3.50 2.35
N ALA A 273 -18.37 4.77 2.72
CA ALA A 273 -17.23 5.17 3.54
C ALA A 273 -17.19 4.44 4.89
N THR A 274 -18.35 4.23 5.52
CA THR A 274 -18.50 3.45 6.74
C THR A 274 -18.01 2.02 6.54
N PHE A 275 -18.41 1.34 5.47
CA PHE A 275 -17.91 0.00 5.14
C PHE A 275 -16.40 -0.02 4.86
N LEU A 276 -15.89 0.95 4.11
CA LEU A 276 -14.45 1.06 3.82
C LEU A 276 -13.61 1.23 5.10
N GLY A 277 -14.16 1.84 6.15
CA GLY A 277 -13.54 1.87 7.48
C GLY A 277 -13.43 0.50 8.17
N ALA A 278 -14.27 -0.48 7.81
CA ALA A 278 -14.16 -1.85 8.32
C ALA A 278 -13.01 -2.64 7.66
N LEU A 279 -12.43 -2.14 6.57
CA LEU A 279 -11.27 -2.69 5.87
C LEU A 279 -9.93 -2.24 6.48
N THR A 280 -9.94 -1.51 7.59
CA THR A 280 -8.73 -1.09 8.30
C THR A 280 -8.26 -2.18 9.25
N ASP A 281 -6.96 -2.47 9.20
CA ASP A 281 -6.29 -3.40 10.12
C ASP A 281 -6.66 -3.10 11.57
N LYS A 282 -7.00 -4.14 12.34
CA LYS A 282 -7.41 -3.97 13.74
C LYS A 282 -6.33 -3.31 14.61
N GLY A 283 -5.05 -3.51 14.28
CA GLY A 283 -3.92 -2.88 14.97
C GLY A 283 -3.74 -1.39 14.65
N ARG A 284 -4.40 -0.89 13.59
CA ARG A 284 -4.31 0.49 13.09
C ARG A 284 -5.64 1.24 13.15
N ALA A 285 -6.73 0.53 13.45
CA ALA A 285 -8.04 1.15 13.64
C ALA A 285 -7.97 2.16 14.80
N PRO A 286 -8.62 3.34 14.67
CA PRO A 286 -8.75 4.26 15.78
C PRO A 286 -9.33 3.52 16.99
N LYS A 287 -8.61 3.53 18.12
CA LYS A 287 -9.15 2.95 19.35
C LYS A 287 -10.42 3.73 19.68
N LYS A 288 -11.57 3.06 19.70
CA LYS A 288 -12.80 3.65 20.26
C LYS A 288 -12.44 4.09 21.68
N SER A 289 -12.57 5.38 21.99
CA SER A 289 -12.41 5.84 23.37
C SER A 289 -13.38 5.03 24.22
N ALA A 290 -12.86 4.33 25.23
CA ALA A 290 -13.72 3.70 26.22
C ALA A 290 -14.50 4.84 26.87
N SER A 291 -15.80 4.92 26.60
CA SER A 291 -16.70 5.77 27.36
C SER A 291 -16.64 5.28 28.80
N THR A 292 -15.91 5.99 29.65
CA THR A 292 -15.95 5.75 31.10
C THR A 292 -17.37 6.03 31.55
N GLY A 293 -18.13 4.95 31.76
CA GLY A 293 -19.43 4.99 32.42
C GLY A 293 -19.25 5.60 33.80
N GLY A 294 -19.72 6.83 33.96
CA GLY A 294 -19.82 7.50 35.24
C GLY A 294 -20.86 6.78 36.09
N SER A 295 -20.42 5.87 36.94
CA SER A 295 -21.14 5.45 38.13
C SER A 295 -21.04 6.59 39.14
N THR A 296 -22.09 7.40 39.27
CA THR A 296 -22.30 8.19 40.48
C THR A 296 -23.21 7.36 41.38
N GLY A 297 -22.56 6.49 42.16
CA GLY A 297 -23.09 5.97 43.41
C GLY A 297 -23.38 7.12 44.37
N GLY A 298 -24.46 6.99 45.11
CA GLY A 298 -25.02 8.06 45.93
C GLY A 298 -24.40 8.23 47.32
N MET A 299 -24.91 9.31 47.92
CA MET A 299 -25.12 9.55 49.36
C MET A 299 -23.88 9.79 50.25
N PRO A 300 -24.02 10.54 51.36
CA PRO A 300 -25.19 10.63 52.27
C PRO A 300 -26.09 11.85 52.11
#